data_AF-A0A6J8CA76-F1
#
_entry.id   AF-A0A6J8CA76-F1
#
_cell.length_a   1.000
_cell.length_b   1.000
_cell.length_c   1.000
_cell.angle_alpha   90.00
_cell.angle_beta   90.00
_cell.angle_gamma   90.00
#
_symmetry.space_group_name_H-M   'P 1'
#
loop_
_entity.id
_entity.type
_entity.pdbx_description
1 polymer ?
#
loop_
_entity_poly.entity_id
_entity_poly.type
_entity_poly.pdbx_seq_one_letter_code
_entity_poly.pdbx_strand_id
1 'polypeptide(L)'
;MAKRNRLSASSTDSWETDWTKCCLCPEDTTYPMKSSDEGYKMLGKNIPLFYEVNALPIPLDIRRLNDGEGIESTMKKKNAKYHNLFRKFNNTNLERAQKRHMSPIPSGSSSESAVDNIDHNPSSTTSKSSFHRTGISIFQHPMKENVGFRRDQIILPTSKPKSRKAPELPDAYMNMKPAYL
;
A
#
# COMPACT_ATOMS: atom_id res chain seq x y z
N MET A 1 -2.11 -40.90 57.79
CA MET A 1 -1.52 -40.64 56.47
C MET A 1 -2.55 -39.94 55.59
N ALA A 2 -2.60 -38.61 55.59
CA ALA A 2 -3.54 -37.84 54.79
C ALA A 2 -2.82 -37.28 53.55
N LYS A 3 -3.26 -37.71 52.36
CA LYS A 3 -2.71 -37.33 51.07
C LYS A 3 -3.02 -35.84 50.83
N ARG A 4 -1.96 -35.03 50.66
CA ARG A 4 -2.08 -33.61 50.30
C ARG A 4 -2.62 -33.52 48.87
N ASN A 5 -3.85 -33.04 48.73
CA ASN A 5 -4.40 -32.64 47.44
C ASN A 5 -3.62 -31.42 46.94
N ARG A 6 -2.71 -31.63 45.99
CA ARG A 6 -2.07 -30.56 45.23
C ARG A 6 -3.11 -30.07 44.22
N LEU A 7 -3.89 -29.07 44.61
CA LEU A 7 -4.68 -28.29 43.66
C LEU A 7 -3.68 -27.60 42.73
N SER A 8 -3.53 -28.16 41.53
CA SER A 8 -2.86 -27.54 40.41
C SER A 8 -3.64 -26.28 40.04
N ALA A 9 -3.11 -25.12 40.43
CA ALA A 9 -3.54 -23.84 39.89
C ALA A 9 -3.15 -23.79 38.40
N SER A 10 -3.99 -24.37 37.56
CA SER A 10 -4.02 -24.10 36.12
C SER A 10 -4.93 -22.89 35.96
N SER A 11 -4.33 -21.69 35.90
CA SER A 11 -4.94 -20.45 35.38
C SER A 11 -3.93 -19.30 35.57
N THR A 12 -2.93 -19.24 34.70
CA THR A 12 -2.33 -17.95 34.33
C THR A 12 -2.61 -17.76 32.87
N ASP A 13 -3.28 -16.68 32.54
CA ASP A 13 -3.60 -16.19 31.20
C ASP A 13 -2.29 -15.82 30.47
N SER A 14 -1.48 -16.83 30.14
CA SER A 14 -0.15 -16.64 29.61
C SER A 14 -0.24 -16.41 28.11
N TRP A 15 -0.30 -15.15 27.70
CA TRP A 15 0.09 -14.74 26.34
C TRP A 15 1.60 -14.94 26.12
N GLU A 16 2.06 -16.17 26.34
CA GLU A 16 3.46 -16.54 26.23
C GLU A 16 3.76 -16.80 24.76
N THR A 17 4.54 -15.90 24.15
CA THR A 17 5.01 -16.07 22.78
C THR A 17 5.89 -17.32 22.72
N ASP A 18 5.52 -18.29 21.90
CA ASP A 18 6.40 -19.42 21.61
C ASP A 18 7.55 -18.95 20.71
N TRP A 19 8.70 -18.68 21.34
CA TRP A 19 9.91 -18.22 20.68
C TRP A 19 10.63 -19.31 19.86
N THR A 20 10.18 -20.57 19.96
CA THR A 20 10.66 -21.64 19.08
C THR A 20 10.08 -21.50 17.67
N LYS A 21 8.92 -20.84 17.57
CA LYS A 21 8.19 -20.53 16.35
C LYS A 21 8.44 -19.10 15.88
N CYS A 22 7.78 -18.72 14.80
CA CYS A 22 7.91 -17.38 14.25
C CYS A 22 7.21 -16.39 15.17
N CYS A 23 7.92 -15.36 15.61
CA CYS A 23 7.34 -14.35 16.50
C CYS A 23 6.31 -13.43 15.80
N LEU A 24 6.29 -13.42 14.45
CA LEU A 24 5.41 -12.56 13.64
C LEU A 24 4.20 -13.27 13.04
N CYS A 25 4.21 -14.60 12.89
CA CYS A 25 3.06 -15.32 12.32
C CYS A 25 2.68 -16.51 13.20
N PRO A 26 1.37 -16.74 13.41
CA PRO A 26 0.90 -17.88 14.21
C PRO A 26 1.00 -19.22 13.46
N GLU A 27 1.24 -19.19 12.15
CA GLU A 27 1.33 -20.38 11.31
C GLU A 27 2.74 -20.98 11.33
N ASP A 28 2.79 -22.30 11.49
CA ASP A 28 3.99 -23.11 11.28
C ASP A 28 4.23 -23.25 9.77
N THR A 29 4.94 -22.30 9.18
CA THR A 29 5.32 -22.39 7.78
C THR A 29 6.63 -23.13 7.61
N THR A 30 6.78 -23.87 6.51
CA THR A 30 8.03 -24.56 6.15
C THR A 30 9.13 -23.62 5.64
N TYR A 31 8.87 -22.31 5.59
CA TYR A 31 9.83 -21.33 5.11
C TYR A 31 11.03 -21.21 6.05
N PRO A 32 12.23 -20.98 5.51
CA PRO A 32 13.42 -20.80 6.33
C PRO A 32 13.27 -19.56 7.22
N MET A 33 13.41 -19.78 8.52
CA MET A 33 13.41 -18.73 9.52
C MET A 33 14.77 -18.07 9.63
N LYS A 34 14.78 -16.79 9.99
CA LYS A 34 16.00 -16.00 10.17
C LYS A 34 16.02 -15.36 11.55
N SER A 35 17.23 -15.10 12.02
CA SER A 35 17.57 -14.34 13.22
C SER A 35 18.80 -13.51 12.87
N SER A 36 18.67 -12.18 12.80
CA SER A 36 19.78 -11.25 12.53
C SER A 36 19.61 -9.98 13.36
N ASP A 37 20.73 -9.41 13.80
CA ASP A 37 20.76 -8.20 14.62
C ASP A 37 20.12 -7.00 13.92
N GLU A 38 20.40 -6.86 12.62
CA GLU A 38 19.81 -5.83 11.75
C GLU A 38 18.30 -5.99 11.61
N GLY A 39 17.84 -7.25 11.55
CA GLY A 39 16.40 -7.55 11.50
C GLY A 39 15.70 -7.17 12.81
N TYR A 40 16.31 -7.44 13.95
CA TYR A 40 15.77 -7.03 15.25
C TYR A 40 15.71 -5.50 15.40
N LYS A 41 16.76 -4.78 14.99
CA LYS A 41 16.76 -3.31 14.97
C LYS A 41 15.64 -2.74 14.10
N MET A 42 15.50 -3.26 12.88
CA MET A 42 14.46 -2.81 11.95
C MET A 42 13.06 -3.09 12.50
N LEU A 43 12.81 -4.31 13.01
CA LEU A 43 11.51 -4.70 13.54
C LEU A 43 11.17 -3.95 14.82
N GLY A 44 12.12 -3.86 15.77
CA GLY A 44 11.93 -3.16 17.02
C GLY A 44 11.65 -1.67 16.83
N LYS A 45 12.24 -1.06 15.79
CA LYS A 45 11.95 0.32 15.41
C LYS A 45 10.60 0.47 14.71
N ASN A 46 10.31 -0.37 13.71
CA ASN A 46 9.20 -0.12 12.80
C ASN A 46 7.85 -0.66 13.31
N ILE A 47 7.83 -1.79 14.04
CA ILE A 47 6.58 -2.38 14.56
C ILE A 47 5.78 -1.37 15.40
N PRO A 48 6.37 -0.65 16.38
CA PRO A 48 5.67 0.37 17.15
C PRO A 48 5.14 1.50 16.26
N LEU A 49 5.94 1.96 15.30
CA LEU A 49 5.55 3.06 14.40
C LEU A 49 4.37 2.67 13.50
N PHE A 50 4.31 1.42 13.02
CA PHE A 50 3.16 0.92 12.26
C PHE A 50 1.89 0.82 13.13
N TYR A 51 2.04 0.52 14.42
CA TYR A 51 0.92 0.47 15.37
C TYR A 51 0.34 1.83 15.65
N GLU A 52 1.19 2.83 15.87
CA GLU A 52 0.77 4.22 16.10
C GLU A 52 -0.09 4.76 14.95
N VAL A 53 0.21 4.39 13.70
CA VAL A 53 -0.58 4.78 12.53
C VAL A 53 -1.70 3.78 12.17
N ASN A 54 -1.99 2.81 13.04
CA ASN A 54 -2.98 1.74 12.82
C ASN A 54 -2.86 1.03 11.46
N ALA A 55 -1.63 0.84 10.98
CA ALA A 55 -1.35 0.29 9.64
C ALA A 55 -0.45 -0.95 9.69
N LEU A 56 -0.59 -1.79 10.73
CA LEU A 56 0.17 -3.03 10.85
C LEU A 56 -0.07 -3.93 9.62
N PRO A 57 1.00 -4.36 8.91
CA PRO A 57 0.86 -5.20 7.71
C PRO A 57 0.29 -6.59 7.96
N ILE A 58 0.28 -7.03 9.22
CA ILE A 58 -0.25 -8.30 9.71
C ILE A 58 -0.93 -8.06 11.06
N PRO A 59 -2.00 -8.79 11.40
CA PRO A 59 -2.60 -8.73 12.72
C PRO A 59 -1.59 -9.22 13.75
N LEU A 60 -1.06 -8.30 14.54
CA LEU A 60 0.01 -8.54 15.49
C LEU A 60 -0.30 -7.80 16.79
N ASP A 61 -0.28 -8.54 17.89
CA ASP A 61 -0.26 -7.95 19.22
C ASP A 61 1.18 -7.66 19.61
N ILE A 62 1.47 -6.41 19.96
CA ILE A 62 2.81 -5.93 20.25
C ILE A 62 3.19 -6.22 21.70
N ARG A 63 2.20 -6.35 22.58
CA ARG A 63 2.42 -6.62 24.00
C ARG A 63 3.15 -7.94 24.22
N ARG A 64 2.88 -8.94 23.36
CA ARG A 64 3.55 -10.25 23.38
C ARG A 64 5.04 -10.19 23.06
N LEU A 65 5.49 -9.14 22.38
CA LEU A 65 6.84 -8.98 21.85
C LEU A 65 7.71 -8.04 22.70
N ASN A 66 7.14 -7.40 23.72
CA ASN A 66 7.82 -6.40 24.54
C ASN A 66 7.74 -6.78 26.02
N ASP A 67 8.85 -7.24 26.58
CA ASP A 67 8.99 -7.57 28.01
C ASP A 67 9.21 -6.31 28.89
N GLY A 68 9.09 -5.11 28.32
CA GLY A 68 9.29 -3.81 28.99
C GLY A 68 10.66 -3.15 28.72
N GLU A 69 11.62 -3.90 28.18
CA GLU A 69 12.95 -3.40 27.78
C GLU A 69 13.01 -2.95 26.30
N GLY A 70 11.90 -3.10 25.57
CA GLY A 70 11.78 -2.82 24.15
C GLY A 70 11.81 -4.09 23.29
N ILE A 71 11.11 -4.03 22.15
CA ILE A 71 10.90 -5.18 21.24
C ILE A 71 12.24 -5.71 20.70
N GLU A 72 13.16 -4.83 20.33
CA GLU A 72 14.49 -5.23 19.85
C GLU A 72 15.24 -6.04 20.92
N SER A 73 15.31 -5.51 22.14
CA SER A 73 15.99 -6.13 23.28
C SER A 73 15.38 -7.48 23.62
N THR A 74 14.04 -7.56 23.67
CA THR A 74 13.31 -8.81 23.90
C THR A 74 13.59 -9.85 22.80
N MET A 75 13.52 -9.46 21.53
CA MET A 75 13.80 -10.36 20.40
C MET A 75 15.24 -10.91 20.43
N LYS A 76 16.23 -10.07 20.78
CA LYS A 76 17.62 -10.51 20.95
C LYS A 76 17.78 -11.49 22.08
N LYS A 77 17.25 -11.15 23.27
CA LYS A 77 17.35 -11.97 24.48
C LYS A 77 16.71 -13.35 24.31
N LYS A 78 15.60 -13.41 23.58
CA LYS A 78 14.86 -14.65 23.31
C LYS A 78 15.33 -15.38 22.04
N ASN A 79 16.32 -14.84 21.33
CA ASN A 79 16.80 -15.32 20.03
C ASN A 79 15.65 -15.61 19.04
N ALA A 80 14.77 -14.63 18.91
CA ALA A 80 13.50 -14.76 18.21
C ALA A 80 13.69 -15.07 16.72
N LYS A 81 12.96 -16.06 16.23
CA LYS A 81 12.98 -16.42 14.81
C LYS A 81 11.84 -15.75 14.07
N TYR A 82 12.08 -15.35 12.83
CA TYR A 82 11.06 -14.77 11.97
C TYR A 82 11.19 -15.22 10.50
N HIS A 83 10.05 -15.34 9.84
CA HIS A 83 9.98 -15.60 8.40
C HIS A 83 10.19 -14.33 7.57
N ASN A 84 10.14 -14.49 6.25
CA ASN A 84 10.31 -13.41 5.27
C ASN A 84 9.25 -12.29 5.35
N LEU A 85 8.14 -12.50 6.08
CA LEU A 85 7.10 -11.50 6.33
C LEU A 85 7.62 -10.24 7.03
N PHE A 86 8.76 -10.33 7.75
CA PHE A 86 9.44 -9.17 8.33
C PHE A 86 9.73 -8.07 7.30
N ARG A 87 9.89 -8.42 6.00
CA ARG A 87 10.08 -7.45 4.91
C ARG A 87 8.92 -6.48 4.73
N LYS A 88 7.71 -6.81 5.21
CA LYS A 88 6.57 -5.90 5.15
C LYS A 88 6.76 -4.69 6.07
N PHE A 89 7.52 -4.85 7.16
CA PHE A 89 7.85 -3.81 8.13
C PHE A 89 9.06 -2.95 7.71
N ASN A 90 9.28 -2.75 6.41
CA ASN A 90 10.39 -1.92 5.92
C ASN A 90 10.07 -0.41 6.01
N ASN A 91 11.10 0.43 5.93
CA ASN A 91 10.99 1.88 6.04
C ASN A 91 10.11 2.50 4.92
N THR A 92 10.24 2.03 3.67
CA THR A 92 9.45 2.57 2.54
C THR A 92 7.95 2.34 2.75
N ASN A 93 7.56 1.19 3.30
CA ASN A 93 6.18 0.88 3.64
C ASN A 93 5.71 1.72 4.82
N LEU A 94 6.58 2.00 5.79
CA LEU A 94 6.27 2.86 6.92
C LEU A 94 5.99 4.29 6.46
N GLU A 95 6.85 4.85 5.62
CA GLU A 95 6.66 6.19 5.03
C GLU A 95 5.34 6.27 4.24
N ARG A 96 5.01 5.23 3.47
CA ARG A 96 3.72 5.15 2.76
C ARG A 96 2.54 5.10 3.72
N ALA A 97 2.63 4.35 4.82
CA ALA A 97 1.59 4.27 5.83
C ALA A 97 1.41 5.62 6.54
N GLN A 98 2.50 6.27 6.95
CA GLN A 98 2.49 7.61 7.54
C GLN A 98 1.88 8.65 6.59
N LYS A 99 2.22 8.61 5.29
CA LYS A 99 1.59 9.49 4.29
C LYS A 99 0.08 9.30 4.23
N ARG A 100 -0.41 8.05 4.21
CA ARG A 100 -1.87 7.77 4.22
C ARG A 100 -2.56 8.26 5.49
N HIS A 101 -1.87 8.21 6.63
CA HIS A 101 -2.37 8.73 7.89
C HIS A 101 -2.41 10.26 7.92
N MET A 102 -1.39 10.93 7.37
CA MET A 102 -1.30 12.40 7.32
C MET A 102 -2.15 13.03 6.21
N SER A 103 -2.45 12.29 5.14
CA SER A 103 -3.43 12.66 4.14
C SER A 103 -4.59 11.66 4.18
N PRO A 104 -5.48 11.74 5.19
CA PRO A 104 -6.70 10.96 5.13
C PRO A 104 -7.42 11.39 3.85
N ILE A 105 -7.48 10.50 2.88
CA ILE A 105 -8.51 10.58 1.85
C ILE A 105 -9.79 10.63 2.68
N PRO A 106 -10.58 11.73 2.63
CA PRO A 106 -11.78 11.82 3.44
C PRO A 106 -12.56 10.55 3.20
N SER A 107 -12.82 9.82 4.29
CA SER A 107 -13.51 8.54 4.33
C SER A 107 -14.82 8.71 3.58
N GLY A 108 -14.79 8.46 2.27
CA GLY A 108 -15.92 8.73 1.41
C GLY A 108 -15.70 9.18 -0.02
N SER A 109 -14.49 9.52 -0.45
CA SER A 109 -14.22 9.61 -1.88
C SER A 109 -13.65 8.29 -2.38
N SER A 110 -14.47 7.47 -3.02
CA SER A 110 -13.97 6.37 -3.85
C SER A 110 -13.26 6.99 -5.05
N SER A 111 -11.93 6.91 -5.07
CA SER A 111 -11.13 7.28 -6.22
C SER A 111 -10.98 6.06 -7.12
N GLU A 112 -11.62 6.08 -8.28
CA GLU A 112 -11.46 5.06 -9.32
C GLU A 112 -10.50 5.61 -10.39
N SER A 113 -9.38 4.92 -10.58
CA SER A 113 -8.41 5.27 -11.61
C SER A 113 -8.68 4.42 -12.86
N ALA A 114 -9.10 5.06 -13.94
CA ALA A 114 -9.17 4.41 -15.24
C ALA A 114 -7.82 4.59 -15.94
N VAL A 115 -7.19 3.48 -16.30
CA VAL A 115 -5.99 3.47 -17.15
C VAL A 115 -6.45 3.21 -18.59
N ASP A 116 -6.52 4.26 -19.39
CA ASP A 116 -6.94 4.15 -20.79
C ASP A 116 -5.72 4.23 -21.71
N ASN A 117 -5.59 3.24 -22.60
CA ASN A 117 -4.58 3.26 -23.65
C ASN A 117 -5.18 3.96 -24.86
N ILE A 118 -5.00 5.29 -24.93
CA ILE A 118 -5.60 6.19 -25.94
C ILE A 118 -4.97 6.00 -27.35
N ASP A 119 -4.39 4.84 -27.65
CA ASP A 119 -3.95 4.49 -29.00
C ASP A 119 -4.35 3.05 -29.31
N HIS A 120 -5.53 2.90 -29.92
CA HIS A 120 -6.00 1.62 -30.45
C HIS A 120 -5.38 1.40 -31.84
N ASN A 121 -4.05 1.24 -31.89
CA ASN A 121 -3.34 0.80 -33.09
C ASN A 121 -2.94 -0.68 -32.94
N PRO A 122 -3.63 -1.61 -33.62
CA PRO A 122 -3.36 -3.06 -33.49
C PRO A 122 -2.00 -3.50 -34.07
N SER A 123 -1.20 -2.59 -34.65
CA SER A 123 0.16 -2.87 -35.14
C SER A 123 1.27 -2.50 -34.13
N SER A 124 0.94 -1.83 -33.02
CA SER A 124 1.94 -1.24 -32.13
C SER A 124 2.61 -2.27 -31.22
N THR A 125 3.70 -2.88 -31.69
CA THR A 125 4.55 -3.77 -30.88
C THR A 125 5.55 -2.91 -30.11
N THR A 126 5.20 -2.54 -28.89
CA THR A 126 6.11 -2.05 -27.82
C THR A 126 6.97 -0.81 -28.13
N SER A 127 6.51 0.36 -27.71
CA SER A 127 7.41 1.48 -27.43
C SER A 127 8.21 1.18 -26.15
N LYS A 128 9.43 0.65 -26.33
CA LYS A 128 10.46 0.58 -25.29
C LYS A 128 10.97 2.00 -24.98
N SER A 129 10.19 2.80 -24.27
CA SER A 129 10.68 3.90 -23.42
C SER A 129 9.49 4.63 -22.78
N SER A 130 9.63 4.88 -21.50
CA SER A 130 8.59 5.24 -20.54
C SER A 130 8.05 6.68 -20.67
N PHE A 131 8.01 7.28 -21.86
CA PHE A 131 7.66 8.72 -22.00
C PHE A 131 6.64 9.08 -23.07
N HIS A 132 5.78 8.17 -23.51
CA HIS A 132 4.63 8.56 -24.36
C HIS A 132 3.33 7.88 -23.94
N ARG A 133 2.38 8.72 -23.49
CA ARG A 133 0.92 8.50 -23.46
C ARG A 133 0.37 7.39 -22.56
N THR A 134 0.64 7.45 -21.26
CA THR A 134 -0.34 6.92 -20.29
C THR A 134 -1.13 8.10 -19.74
N GLY A 135 -2.32 8.34 -20.30
CA GLY A 135 -3.26 9.30 -19.75
C GLY A 135 -3.92 8.68 -18.51
N ILE A 136 -3.58 9.16 -17.31
CA ILE A 136 -4.23 8.71 -16.08
C ILE A 136 -5.40 9.65 -15.83
N SER A 137 -6.64 9.15 -15.96
CA SER A 137 -7.84 9.90 -15.57
C SER A 137 -8.31 9.41 -14.20
N ILE A 138 -8.35 10.34 -13.23
CA ILE A 138 -8.79 10.07 -11.86
C ILE A 138 -10.20 10.60 -11.71
N PHE A 139 -11.16 9.71 -11.47
CA PHE A 139 -12.54 10.09 -11.19
C PHE A 139 -12.79 10.08 -9.68
N GLN A 140 -13.47 11.12 -9.18
CA GLN A 140 -13.89 11.23 -7.79
C GLN A 140 -15.41 11.22 -7.76
N HIS A 141 -16.00 10.20 -7.13
CA HIS A 141 -17.45 10.14 -6.94
C HIS A 141 -17.81 10.77 -5.57
N PRO A 142 -18.64 11.83 -5.54
CA PRO A 142 -19.15 12.36 -4.28
C PRO A 142 -20.11 11.36 -3.66
N MET A 143 -20.04 11.20 -2.34
CA MET A 143 -20.99 10.37 -1.59
C MET A 143 -21.84 11.23 -0.64
N LYS A 144 -22.93 10.65 -0.09
CA LYS A 144 -23.97 11.36 0.66
C LYS A 144 -23.47 12.29 1.78
N GLU A 145 -22.29 12.03 2.34
CA GLU A 145 -21.71 12.81 3.45
C GLU A 145 -20.72 13.90 3.00
N ASN A 146 -20.30 13.90 1.73
CA ASN A 146 -19.38 14.90 1.19
C ASN A 146 -19.68 15.16 -0.29
N VAL A 147 -20.50 16.17 -0.54
CA VAL A 147 -20.96 16.57 -1.89
C VAL A 147 -19.84 17.19 -2.75
N GLY A 148 -18.65 17.38 -2.17
CA GLY A 148 -17.52 18.07 -2.79
C GLY A 148 -17.77 19.57 -2.98
N PHE A 149 -16.74 20.28 -3.44
CA PHE A 149 -16.89 21.66 -3.87
C PHE A 149 -17.28 21.67 -5.35
N ARG A 150 -18.46 22.21 -5.67
CA ARG A 150 -18.79 22.56 -7.05
C ARG A 150 -17.80 23.62 -7.51
N ARG A 151 -17.01 23.29 -8.53
CA ARG A 151 -16.26 24.31 -9.27
C ARG A 151 -17.25 25.00 -10.19
N ASP A 152 -17.40 26.31 -10.02
CA ASP A 152 -18.20 27.11 -10.94
C ASP A 152 -17.67 26.93 -12.36
N GLN A 153 -18.61 26.82 -13.31
CA GLN A 153 -18.30 26.63 -14.71
C GLN A 153 -17.39 27.79 -15.15
N ILE A 154 -16.24 27.48 -15.75
CA ILE A 154 -15.34 28.52 -16.27
C ILE A 154 -16.08 29.18 -17.44
N ILE A 155 -16.67 30.35 -17.18
CA ILE A 155 -17.26 31.17 -18.23
C ILE A 155 -16.09 31.80 -18.97
N LEU A 156 -15.71 31.20 -20.10
CA LEU A 156 -14.79 31.86 -21.02
C LEU A 156 -15.48 33.15 -21.50
N PRO A 157 -14.81 34.32 -21.42
CA PRO A 157 -15.39 35.56 -21.90
C PRO A 157 -15.69 35.41 -23.39
N THR A 158 -16.96 35.59 -23.75
CA THR A 158 -17.45 35.62 -25.13
C THR A 158 -17.03 36.92 -25.82
N SER A 159 -15.75 37.26 -25.82
CA SER A 159 -15.24 38.31 -26.69
C SER A 159 -14.98 37.71 -28.07
N LYS A 160 -15.99 37.81 -28.94
CA LYS A 160 -15.99 37.61 -30.41
C LYS A 160 -15.02 36.53 -30.95
N PRO A 161 -15.51 35.39 -31.49
CA PRO A 161 -14.63 34.45 -32.16
C PRO A 161 -14.05 35.12 -33.40
N LYS A 162 -12.79 35.55 -33.34
CA LYS A 162 -11.95 35.56 -34.55
C LYS A 162 -11.67 34.10 -34.87
N SER A 163 -12.65 33.40 -35.45
CA SER A 163 -12.41 32.10 -36.05
C SER A 163 -11.46 32.36 -37.22
N ARG A 164 -10.15 32.22 -36.98
CA ARG A 164 -9.25 31.91 -38.08
C ARG A 164 -9.70 30.53 -38.55
N LYS A 165 -10.42 30.49 -39.67
CA LYS A 165 -10.75 29.20 -40.30
C LYS A 165 -9.42 28.47 -40.46
N ALA A 166 -9.33 27.27 -39.88
CA ALA A 166 -8.18 26.42 -40.13
C ALA A 166 -8.06 26.25 -41.65
N PRO A 167 -6.88 26.41 -42.26
CA PRO A 167 -6.69 26.15 -43.67
C PRO A 167 -7.16 24.72 -43.98
N GLU A 168 -7.89 24.55 -45.07
CA GLU A 168 -8.21 23.20 -45.54
C GLU A 168 -6.90 22.48 -45.88
N LEU A 169 -6.82 21.22 -45.49
CA LEU A 169 -5.62 20.42 -45.75
C LEU A 169 -5.43 20.25 -47.26
N PRO A 170 -4.18 20.23 -47.76
CA PRO A 170 -3.93 20.04 -49.19
C PRO A 170 -4.53 18.73 -49.71
N ASP A 171 -5.06 18.76 -50.94
CA ASP A 171 -5.71 17.62 -51.61
C ASP A 171 -4.85 16.33 -51.65
N ALA A 172 -3.52 16.47 -51.58
CA ALA A 172 -2.59 15.35 -51.50
C ALA A 172 -2.83 14.43 -50.29
N TYR A 173 -3.43 14.93 -49.21
CA TYR A 173 -3.82 14.14 -48.04
C TYR A 173 -5.18 13.46 -48.18
N MET A 174 -6.05 13.95 -49.08
CA MET A 174 -7.39 13.41 -49.29
C MET A 174 -7.42 12.33 -50.40
N ASN A 175 -6.47 12.37 -51.33
CA ASN A 175 -6.48 11.52 -52.53
C ASN A 175 -5.28 10.57 -52.61
N MET A 176 -5.04 9.77 -51.56
CA MET A 176 -4.07 8.67 -51.65
C MET A 176 -4.70 7.48 -52.39
N LYS A 177 -4.15 7.12 -53.55
CA LYS A 177 -4.54 5.89 -54.25
C LYS A 177 -4.12 4.68 -53.40
N PRO A 178 -5.00 3.69 -53.20
CA PRO A 178 -4.67 2.54 -52.38
C PRO A 178 -3.50 1.78 -53.01
N ALA A 179 -2.53 1.40 -52.18
CA ALA A 179 -1.36 0.65 -52.61
C ALA A 179 -1.71 -0.85 -52.64
N TYR A 180 -2.32 -1.31 -53.73
CA TYR A 180 -2.38 -2.73 -54.04
C TYR A 180 -2.25 -2.99 -55.55
N LEU A 181 -1.50 -4.04 -55.88
CA LEU A 181 -1.62 -4.87 -57.09
C LEU A 181 -2.16 -6.23 -56.66
#